data_AF-A0AAP7APW6-F1
#
_entry.id   AF-A0AAP7APW6-F1
#
_cell.length_a   1.000
_cell.length_b   1.000
_cell.length_c   1.000
_cell.angle_alpha   90.00
_cell.angle_beta   90.00
_cell.angle_gamma   90.00
#
_symmetry.space_group_name_H-M   'P 1'
#
loop_
_entity.id
_entity.type
_entity.pdbx_description
1 polymer ?
#
loop_
_entity_poly.entity_id
_entity_poly.type
_entity_poly.pdbx_seq_one_letter_code
_entity_poly.pdbx_strand_id
1 'polypeptide(L)'
;MMELTINGTVYQFKFGMGFLREANKLTVVPVQGMPGTTKEIGARYLIASVVVDQEPNALVDLLDLANKGENPRVTKAMLDSYIDSEEVDIDELMEKTKDFLSKANATKKAVKEILKEYEEQMAKKKAQEL
;
A
#
# COMPACT_ATOMS: atom_id res chain seq x y z
N MET A 1 13.30 -1.38 7.18
CA MET A 1 12.82 -2.27 6.11
C MET A 1 11.81 -3.21 6.73
N MET A 2 10.79 -3.66 6.00
CA MET A 2 9.88 -4.68 6.52
C MET A 2 10.38 -6.05 6.09
N GLU A 3 10.22 -7.05 6.95
CA GLU A 3 10.63 -8.43 6.70
C GLU A 3 9.48 -9.40 6.97
N LEU A 4 9.35 -10.39 6.10
CA LEU A 4 8.45 -11.54 6.24
C LEU A 4 9.22 -12.83 5.99
N THR A 5 8.96 -13.84 6.81
CA THR A 5 9.47 -15.19 6.57
C THR A 5 8.41 -15.98 5.85
N ILE A 6 8.67 -16.36 4.60
CA ILE A 6 7.77 -17.12 3.74
C ILE A 6 8.48 -18.41 3.35
N ASN A 7 7.89 -19.56 3.67
CA ASN A 7 8.48 -20.89 3.42
C ASN A 7 9.93 -21.01 3.93
N GLY A 8 10.18 -20.51 5.15
CA GLY A 8 11.50 -20.54 5.79
C GLY A 8 12.54 -19.56 5.21
N THR A 9 12.18 -18.76 4.21
CA THR A 9 13.08 -17.75 3.62
C THR A 9 12.66 -16.35 4.07
N VAL A 10 13.62 -15.54 4.51
CA VAL A 10 13.38 -14.14 4.89
C VAL A 10 13.39 -13.26 3.63
N TYR A 11 12.27 -12.59 3.38
CA TYR A 11 12.11 -11.62 2.31
C TYR A 11 12.07 -10.21 2.86
N GLN A 12 12.75 -9.31 2.14
CA GLN A 12 12.87 -7.90 2.47
C GLN A 12 11.98 -7.04 1.59
N PHE A 13 11.31 -6.05 2.18
CA PHE A 13 10.38 -5.15 1.51
C PHE A 13 10.77 -3.69 1.75
N LYS A 14 11.07 -2.95 0.67
CA LYS A 14 11.48 -1.54 0.69
C LYS A 14 10.43 -0.62 0.08
N PHE A 15 9.73 0.09 0.94
CA PHE A 15 8.78 1.16 0.57
C PHE A 15 9.48 2.50 0.29
N GLY A 16 10.48 2.48 -0.59
CA GLY A 16 11.28 3.64 -0.97
C GLY A 16 10.80 4.32 -2.26
N MET A 17 11.65 5.19 -2.82
CA MET A 17 11.34 5.88 -4.09
C MET A 17 11.19 4.93 -5.28
N GLY A 18 11.88 3.79 -5.29
CA GLY A 18 11.70 2.75 -6.32
C GLY A 18 10.29 2.18 -6.30
N PHE A 19 9.81 1.78 -5.13
CA PHE A 19 8.44 1.36 -4.89
C PHE A 19 7.44 2.43 -5.34
N LEU A 20 7.59 3.67 -4.87
CA LEU A 20 6.66 4.77 -5.22
C LEU A 20 6.61 5.04 -6.73
N ARG A 21 7.76 4.99 -7.42
CA ARG A 21 7.83 5.20 -8.86
C ARG A 21 7.08 4.11 -9.65
N GLU A 22 7.18 2.86 -9.20
CA GLU A 22 6.47 1.75 -9.85
C GLU A 22 4.98 1.79 -9.51
N ALA A 23 4.63 2.02 -8.24
CA ALA A 23 3.26 2.10 -7.78
C ALA A 23 2.48 3.26 -8.42
N ASN A 24 3.11 4.42 -8.66
CA ASN A 24 2.46 5.57 -9.30
C ASN A 24 1.93 5.26 -10.70
N LYS A 25 2.63 4.40 -11.46
CA LYS A 25 2.25 4.03 -12.82
C LYS A 25 0.99 3.17 -12.90
N LEU A 26 0.54 2.57 -11.79
CA LEU A 26 -0.65 1.72 -11.77
C LEU A 26 -1.92 2.46 -12.15
N THR A 27 -1.98 3.77 -11.85
CA THR A 27 -3.16 4.59 -12.10
C THR A 27 -2.74 5.96 -12.62
N VAL A 28 -3.28 6.32 -13.78
CA VAL A 28 -3.06 7.61 -14.44
C VAL A 28 -4.42 8.28 -14.66
N VAL A 29 -4.55 9.53 -14.24
CA VAL A 29 -5.79 10.31 -14.42
C VAL A 29 -5.53 11.60 -15.19
N PRO A 30 -6.50 12.10 -15.96
CA PRO A 30 -6.42 13.44 -16.54
C PRO A 30 -6.45 14.50 -15.44
N VAL A 31 -5.69 15.58 -15.63
CA VAL A 31 -5.72 16.73 -14.73
C VAL A 31 -6.88 17.65 -15.12
N GLN A 32 -7.81 17.87 -14.19
CA GLN A 32 -8.97 18.73 -14.43
C GLN A 32 -8.53 20.15 -14.83
N GLY A 33 -9.11 20.66 -15.92
CA GLY A 33 -8.79 22.00 -16.44
C GLY A 33 -7.48 22.10 -17.23
N MET A 34 -6.77 20.99 -17.46
CA MET A 34 -5.54 20.94 -18.25
C MET A 34 -5.62 19.86 -19.34
N PRO A 35 -6.19 20.16 -20.52
CA PRO A 35 -6.28 19.22 -21.64
C PRO A 35 -4.91 18.66 -22.03
N GLY A 36 -4.81 17.34 -22.21
CA GLY A 36 -3.57 16.66 -22.58
C GLY A 36 -2.60 16.39 -21.43
N THR A 37 -2.87 16.88 -20.21
CA THR A 37 -2.02 16.64 -19.03
C THR A 37 -2.59 15.53 -18.17
N THR A 38 -1.73 14.58 -17.79
CA THR A 38 -2.08 13.47 -16.88
C THR A 38 -1.24 13.48 -15.62
N LYS A 39 -1.76 12.88 -14.56
CA LYS A 39 -1.07 12.66 -13.29
C LYS A 39 -1.09 11.19 -12.92
N GLU A 40 0.08 10.66 -12.61
CA GLU A 40 0.24 9.34 -11.99
C GLU A 40 -0.10 9.43 -10.50
N ILE A 41 -1.03 8.59 -10.05
CA ILE A 41 -1.55 8.61 -8.68
C ILE A 41 -1.64 7.22 -8.05
N GLY A 42 -1.18 6.17 -8.74
CA GLY A 42 -1.37 4.79 -8.33
C GLY A 42 -0.82 4.47 -6.93
N ALA A 43 0.30 5.08 -6.51
CA ALA A 43 0.86 4.83 -5.17
C ALA A 43 -0.08 5.31 -4.06
N ARG A 44 -0.78 6.43 -4.27
CA ARG A 44 -1.74 6.96 -3.29
C ARG A 44 -2.92 6.02 -3.12
N TYR A 45 -3.47 5.50 -4.22
CA TYR A 45 -4.58 4.55 -4.18
C TYR A 45 -4.15 3.23 -3.54
N LEU A 46 -3.02 2.67 -3.97
CA LEU A 46 -2.52 1.41 -3.41
C LEU A 46 -2.28 1.51 -1.90
N ILE A 47 -1.69 2.61 -1.42
CA ILE A 47 -1.48 2.82 0.02
C ILE A 47 -2.82 2.99 0.74
N ALA A 48 -3.80 3.71 0.16
CA ALA A 48 -5.12 3.88 0.76
C ALA A 48 -5.88 2.55 0.87
N SER A 49 -5.88 1.73 -0.19
CA SER A 49 -6.48 0.40 -0.20
C SER A 49 -5.94 -0.51 0.91
N VAL A 50 -4.65 -0.38 1.26
CA VAL A 50 -4.05 -1.15 2.35
C VAL A 50 -4.32 -0.53 3.73
N VAL A 51 -4.16 0.79 3.86
CA VAL A 51 -4.14 1.47 5.16
C VAL A 51 -5.54 1.85 5.68
N VAL A 52 -6.49 2.08 4.76
CA VAL A 52 -7.85 2.52 5.06
C VAL A 52 -8.84 1.40 4.76
N ASP A 53 -8.80 0.87 3.53
CA ASP A 53 -9.80 -0.10 3.09
C ASP A 53 -9.46 -1.55 3.51
N GLN A 54 -8.23 -1.78 3.98
CA GLN A 54 -7.69 -3.07 4.42
C GLN A 54 -7.88 -4.21 3.41
N GLU A 55 -7.67 -3.93 2.12
CA GLU A 55 -7.87 -4.89 1.03
C GLU A 55 -6.67 -5.87 0.89
N PRO A 56 -6.85 -7.19 1.10
CA PRO A 56 -5.77 -8.17 1.01
C PRO A 56 -5.05 -8.20 -0.35
N ASN A 57 -5.81 -8.05 -1.44
CA ASN A 57 -5.27 -8.03 -2.79
C ASN A 57 -4.32 -6.84 -3.01
N ALA A 58 -4.66 -5.68 -2.42
CA ALA A 58 -3.81 -4.49 -2.47
C ALA A 58 -2.53 -4.69 -1.64
N LEU A 59 -2.60 -5.44 -0.54
CA LEU A 59 -1.42 -5.80 0.24
C LEU A 59 -0.46 -6.68 -0.57
N VAL A 60 -0.97 -7.67 -1.33
CA VAL A 60 -0.14 -8.46 -2.25
C VAL A 60 0.59 -7.57 -3.24
N ASP A 61 -0.14 -6.69 -3.92
CA ASP A 61 0.44 -5.78 -4.92
C ASP A 61 1.49 -4.85 -4.31
N LEU A 62 1.20 -4.33 -3.12
CA LEU A 62 2.11 -3.46 -2.37
C LEU A 62 3.40 -4.19 -1.97
N LEU A 63 3.30 -5.42 -1.46
CA LEU A 63 4.45 -6.26 -1.10
C LEU A 63 5.24 -6.68 -2.35
N ASP A 64 4.57 -7.06 -3.43
CA ASP A 64 5.19 -7.42 -4.70
C ASP A 64 6.04 -6.26 -5.26
N LEU A 65 5.51 -5.05 -5.24
CA LEU A 65 6.24 -3.86 -5.70
C LEU A 65 7.38 -3.49 -4.75
N ALA A 66 7.18 -3.63 -3.43
CA ALA A 66 8.19 -3.29 -2.44
C ALA A 66 9.41 -4.24 -2.42
N ASN A 67 9.24 -5.48 -2.90
CA ASN A 67 10.31 -6.47 -3.02
C ASN A 67 10.88 -6.58 -4.46
N LYS A 68 10.33 -5.85 -5.44
CA LYS A 68 10.70 -5.95 -6.88
C LYS A 68 12.21 -5.86 -7.18
N GLY A 69 12.97 -5.09 -6.40
CA GLY A 69 14.42 -4.91 -6.57
C GLY A 69 15.29 -5.68 -5.58
N GLU A 70 14.70 -6.55 -4.76
CA GLU A 70 15.39 -7.28 -3.70
C GLU A 70 15.77 -8.70 -4.13
N ASN A 71 16.77 -9.27 -3.45
CA ASN A 71 17.17 -10.66 -3.60
C ASN A 71 17.27 -11.28 -2.20
N PRO A 72 16.42 -12.28 -1.85
CA PRO A 72 15.51 -13.01 -2.74
C PRO A 72 14.27 -12.21 -3.18
N ARG A 73 13.79 -12.52 -4.39
CA ARG A 73 12.54 -11.98 -4.97
C ARG A 73 11.36 -12.90 -4.68
N VAL A 74 10.36 -12.40 -3.97
CA VAL A 74 9.07 -13.06 -3.78
C VAL A 74 8.23 -12.95 -5.04
N THR A 75 7.39 -13.95 -5.33
CA THR A 75 6.40 -13.87 -6.41
C THR A 75 5.02 -13.58 -5.84
N LYS A 76 4.10 -13.05 -6.64
CA LYS A 76 2.70 -12.86 -6.22
C LYS A 76 2.07 -14.17 -5.74
N ALA A 77 2.26 -15.28 -6.47
CA ALA A 77 1.74 -16.59 -6.06
C ALA A 77 2.23 -17.02 -4.66
N MET A 78 3.47 -16.71 -4.29
CA MET A 78 3.98 -16.98 -2.94
C MET A 78 3.36 -16.06 -1.89
N LEU A 79 3.07 -14.80 -2.23
CA LEU A 79 2.37 -13.86 -1.34
C LEU A 79 0.89 -14.27 -1.17
N ASP A 80 0.23 -14.67 -2.25
CA ASP A 80 -1.15 -15.18 -2.24
C ASP A 80 -1.23 -16.39 -1.30
N SER A 81 -0.38 -17.41 -1.51
CA SER A 81 -0.34 -18.59 -0.63
C SER A 81 0.05 -18.27 0.82
N TYR A 82 0.86 -17.24 1.04
CA TYR A 82 1.21 -16.79 2.39
C TYR A 82 0.00 -16.16 3.09
N ILE A 83 -0.74 -15.31 2.40
CA ILE A 83 -1.92 -14.62 2.94
C ILE A 83 -3.11 -15.58 3.12
N ASP A 84 -3.27 -16.56 2.24
CA ASP A 84 -4.33 -17.58 2.34
C ASP A 84 -4.08 -18.61 3.47
N SER A 85 -2.90 -18.61 4.08
CA SER A 85 -2.54 -19.55 5.16
C SER A 85 -3.29 -19.25 6.45
N GLU A 86 -3.88 -20.27 7.07
CA GLU A 86 -4.52 -20.17 8.40
C GLU A 86 -3.53 -19.77 9.51
N GLU A 87 -2.22 -19.92 9.29
CA GLU A 87 -1.17 -19.52 10.23
C GLU A 87 -0.86 -18.01 10.19
N VAL A 88 -1.34 -17.30 9.16
CA VAL A 88 -1.07 -15.87 8.99
C VAL A 88 -2.25 -15.06 9.49
N ASP A 89 -1.98 -14.23 10.50
CA ASP A 89 -2.91 -13.20 10.94
C ASP A 89 -2.85 -12.01 9.97
N ILE A 90 -3.84 -11.93 9.08
CA ILE A 90 -3.93 -10.87 8.07
C ILE A 90 -4.16 -9.50 8.70
N ASP A 91 -4.87 -9.42 9.82
CA ASP A 91 -5.13 -8.15 10.52
C ASP A 91 -3.83 -7.61 11.13
N GLU A 92 -3.05 -8.48 11.78
CA GLU A 92 -1.73 -8.13 12.30
C GLU A 92 -0.78 -7.70 11.16
N LEU A 93 -0.79 -8.42 10.03
CA LEU A 93 0.05 -8.12 8.87
C LEU A 93 -0.31 -6.76 8.25
N MET A 94 -1.60 -6.45 8.12
CA MET A 94 -2.10 -5.16 7.65
C MET A 94 -1.67 -4.03 8.58
N GLU A 95 -1.89 -4.18 9.88
CA GLU A 95 -1.52 -3.15 10.85
C GLU A 95 0.00 -2.94 10.86
N LYS A 96 0.80 -4.02 10.87
CA LYS A 96 2.27 -3.95 10.77
C LYS A 96 2.72 -3.22 9.50
N THR A 97 2.07 -3.49 8.36
CA THR A 97 2.39 -2.85 7.08
C THR A 97 2.07 -1.35 7.12
N LYS A 98 0.89 -0.98 7.61
CA LYS A 98 0.48 0.41 7.84
C LYS A 98 1.44 1.13 8.78
N ASP A 99 1.82 0.49 9.87
CA ASP A 99 2.75 1.03 10.86
C ASP A 99 4.14 1.29 10.26
N PHE A 100 4.59 0.42 9.37
CA PHE A 100 5.83 0.63 8.64
C PHE A 100 5.71 1.80 7.65
N LEU A 101 4.65 1.84 6.86
CA LEU A 101 4.40 2.90 5.88
C LEU A 101 4.26 4.28 6.54
N SER A 102 3.65 4.35 7.73
CA SER A 102 3.46 5.58 8.50
C SER A 102 4.76 6.14 9.08
N LYS A 103 5.78 5.29 9.28
CA LYS A 103 7.10 5.66 9.83
C LYS A 103 8.16 5.88 8.75
N ALA A 104 8.07 5.20 7.61
CA ALA A 104 9.08 5.26 6.56
C ALA A 104 9.15 6.65 5.88
N ASN A 105 10.38 7.15 5.64
CA ASN A 105 10.58 8.52 5.17
C ASN A 105 9.87 8.86 3.85
N ALA A 106 9.81 7.91 2.92
CA ALA A 106 9.21 8.11 1.61
C ALA A 106 7.67 8.12 1.64
N THR A 107 7.05 7.40 2.58
CA THR A 107 5.59 7.16 2.59
C THR A 107 4.86 7.85 3.73
N LYS A 108 5.55 8.20 4.83
CA LYS A 108 4.93 8.76 6.06
C LYS A 108 4.00 9.95 5.80
N LYS A 109 4.37 10.82 4.86
CA LYS A 109 3.57 12.00 4.53
C LYS A 109 2.28 11.61 3.78
N ALA A 110 2.37 10.69 2.82
CA ALA A 110 1.22 10.20 2.08
C ALA A 110 0.23 9.48 3.01
N VAL A 111 0.72 8.61 3.90
CA VAL A 111 -0.13 7.91 4.89
C VAL A 111 -0.87 8.90 5.79
N LYS A 112 -0.16 9.92 6.30
CA LYS A 112 -0.76 10.96 7.14
C LYS A 112 -1.86 11.74 6.42
N GLU A 113 -1.64 12.11 5.15
CA GLU A 113 -2.62 12.83 4.34
C GLU A 113 -3.85 11.96 4.04
N ILE A 114 -3.64 10.69 3.66
CA ILE A 114 -4.72 9.72 3.39
C ILE A 114 -5.61 9.55 4.63
N LEU A 115 -5.03 9.28 5.80
CA LEU A 115 -5.80 9.08 7.04
C LEU A 115 -6.58 10.34 7.42
N LYS A 116 -5.95 11.52 7.34
CA LYS A 116 -6.62 12.79 7.61
C LYS A 116 -7.82 13.01 6.69
N GLU A 117 -7.65 12.80 5.39
CA GLU A 117 -8.75 12.97 4.42
C GLU A 117 -9.88 11.97 4.65
N TYR A 118 -9.54 10.73 5.02
CA TYR A 118 -10.53 9.71 5.36
C TYR A 118 -11.36 10.11 6.58
N GLU A 119 -10.72 10.56 7.65
CA GLU A 119 -11.40 11.08 8.86
C GLU A 119 -12.32 12.26 8.54
N GLU A 120 -11.85 13.23 7.73
CA GLU A 120 -12.65 14.38 7.30
C GLU A 120 -13.87 13.95 6.46
N GLN A 121 -13.71 12.96 5.58
CA GLN A 121 -14.82 12.42 4.78
C GLN A 121 -15.84 11.70 5.66
N MET A 122 -15.40 10.88 6.61
CA MET A 122 -16.28 10.17 7.55
C MET A 122 -17.04 11.15 8.46
N ALA A 123 -16.39 12.22 8.92
CA ALA A 123 -17.05 13.28 9.68
C ALA A 123 -18.12 14.00 8.85
N LYS A 124 -17.84 14.32 7.59
CA LYS A 124 -18.80 14.94 6.67
C LYS A 124 -20.01 14.05 6.40
N LYS A 125 -19.79 12.75 6.16
CA LYS A 125 -20.88 11.78 5.95
C LYS A 125 -21.80 11.71 7.18
N LYS A 126 -21.22 11.54 8.38
CA LYS A 126 -22.00 11.52 9.63
C LYS A 126 -22.81 12.81 9.85
N ALA A 127 -22.25 13.97 9.51
CA ALA A 127 -22.95 15.25 9.64
C ALA A 127 -24.07 15.45 8.60
N GLN A 128 -24.04 14.74 7.47
CA GLN A 128 -25.09 14.76 6.44
C GLN A 128 -26.22 13.76 6.73
N GLU A 129 -25.97 12.78 7.60
CA GLU A 129 -26.93 11.75 8.05
C GLU A 129 -27.71 12.16 9.32
N LEU A 130 -27.34 13.27 9.95
CA LEU A 130 -28.00 13.89 11.12
C LEU A 130 -28.94 15.03 10.70
#